data_AF-A0A5S5CAL6-F1
#
_entry.id   AF-A0A5S5CAL6-F1
#
_cell.length_a   1.000
_cell.length_b   1.000
_cell.length_c   1.000
_cell.angle_alpha   90.00
_cell.angle_beta   90.00
_cell.angle_gamma   90.00
#
_symmetry.space_group_name_H-M   'P 1'
#
loop_
_entity.id
_entity.type
_entity.pdbx_description
1 polymer ?
#
loop_
_entity_poly.entity_id
_entity_poly.type
_entity_poly.pdbx_seq_one_letter_code
_entity_poly.pdbx_strand_id
1 'polypeptide(L)'
;MEKKEEELLGINYRLEKATVKLQNFEREFSSIAKNLKKARRHRFFLTVFFILLLLSAVTYLFVSETLFLESDKSDDLQVLQWQNDSLKEVVEKLKDKVSEKEQNTSIPNTNENNTTYSSDDSILTEEENVAILDLIEEDIRYDRKYAYVKNVRQRNNVNFIEVDFIEFYEGKKAVLKATEMEEAEYEIDKNNDTLFFLFKNYYIHNPELNTVILELSENVRVNMMNQSKNGFSIRAFQEIIKDNPVMILTVSNGIVYAIKKQDMP
;
A
#
# COMPACT_ATOMS: atom_id res chain seq x y z
N MET A 1 -19.37 83.98 55.24
CA MET A 1 -18.38 83.58 54.22
C MET A 1 -18.30 82.06 54.10
N GLU A 2 -18.44 81.31 55.20
CA GLU A 2 -18.44 79.82 55.25
C GLU A 2 -19.24 79.10 54.17
N LYS A 3 -20.51 79.49 53.92
CA LYS A 3 -21.37 78.77 52.98
C LYS A 3 -20.81 78.70 51.54
N LYS A 4 -20.06 79.73 51.10
CA LYS A 4 -19.44 79.74 49.78
C LYS A 4 -18.18 78.86 49.72
N GLU A 5 -17.46 78.74 50.83
CA GLU A 5 -16.26 77.91 50.93
C GLU A 5 -16.62 76.42 50.96
N GLU A 6 -17.69 76.04 51.66
CA GLU A 6 -18.21 74.66 51.66
C GLU A 6 -18.72 74.24 50.27
N GLU A 7 -19.42 75.13 49.56
CA GLU A 7 -19.85 74.88 48.18
C GLU A 7 -18.65 74.72 47.22
N LEU A 8 -17.60 75.54 47.36
CA LEU A 8 -16.37 75.42 46.58
C LEU A 8 -15.63 74.11 46.89
N LEU A 9 -15.58 73.68 48.16
CA LEU A 9 -14.98 72.41 48.55
C LEU A 9 -15.74 71.23 47.95
N GLY A 10 -17.08 71.28 47.98
CA GLY A 10 -17.94 70.26 47.39
C GLY A 10 -17.79 70.15 45.87
N ILE A 11 -17.61 71.29 45.18
CA ILE A 11 -17.34 71.33 43.74
C ILE A 11 -15.97 70.74 43.42
N ASN A 12 -14.92 71.11 44.16
CA ASN A 12 -13.58 70.55 43.98
C ASN A 12 -13.55 69.04 44.19
N TYR A 13 -14.22 68.56 45.24
CA TYR A 13 -14.33 67.12 45.49
C TYR A 13 -15.04 66.38 44.34
N ARG A 14 -16.11 66.97 43.78
CA ARG A 14 -16.81 66.39 42.62
C ARG A 14 -15.94 66.39 41.37
N LEU A 15 -15.16 67.45 41.14
CA LEU A 15 -14.22 67.54 40.03
C LEU A 15 -13.11 66.49 40.16
N GLU A 16 -12.49 66.37 41.33
CA GLU A 16 -11.45 65.38 41.58
C GLU A 16 -11.97 63.95 41.38
N LYS A 17 -13.18 63.66 41.88
CA LYS A 17 -13.85 62.37 41.66
C LYS A 17 -14.14 62.10 40.19
N ALA A 18 -14.51 63.12 39.42
CA ALA A 18 -14.73 63.00 37.98
C ALA A 18 -13.42 62.71 37.24
N THR A 19 -12.33 63.38 37.63
CA THR A 19 -10.99 63.17 37.04
C THR A 19 -10.48 61.75 37.28
N VAL A 20 -10.64 61.24 38.51
CA VAL A 20 -10.24 59.85 38.84
C VAL A 20 -11.05 58.83 38.03
N LYS A 21 -12.36 59.05 37.83
CA LYS A 21 -13.17 58.20 36.97
C LYS A 21 -12.70 58.25 35.51
N LEU A 22 -12.38 59.43 35.00
CA LEU A 22 -11.89 59.60 33.63
C LEU A 22 -10.57 58.86 33.40
N GLN A 23 -9.63 58.96 34.34
CA GLN A 23 -8.36 58.23 34.29
C GLN A 23 -8.56 56.70 34.31
N ASN A 24 -9.51 56.20 35.10
CA ASN A 24 -9.84 54.78 35.11
C ASN A 24 -10.43 54.32 33.76
N PHE A 25 -11.34 55.12 33.17
CA PHE A 25 -11.85 54.85 31.83
C PHE A 25 -10.74 54.83 30.78
N GLU A 26 -9.80 55.78 30.80
CA GLU A 26 -8.67 55.80 29.86
C GLU A 26 -7.78 54.56 29.99
N ARG A 27 -7.53 54.08 31.22
CA ARG A 27 -6.77 52.84 31.45
C ARG A 27 -7.50 51.63 30.87
N GLU A 28 -8.82 51.54 31.05
CA GLU A 28 -9.63 50.48 30.47
C GLU A 28 -9.59 50.54 28.93
N PHE A 29 -9.81 51.70 28.32
CA PHE A 29 -9.73 51.87 26.86
C PHE A 29 -8.34 51.54 26.32
N SER A 30 -7.28 51.93 27.00
CA SER A 30 -5.90 51.59 26.61
C SER A 30 -5.66 50.08 26.66
N SER A 31 -6.18 49.39 27.68
CA SER A 31 -6.09 47.93 27.79
C SER A 31 -6.88 47.21 26.69
N ILE A 32 -8.09 47.71 26.38
CA ILE A 32 -8.96 47.20 25.32
C ILE A 32 -8.29 47.41 23.95
N ALA A 33 -7.77 48.61 23.68
CA ALA A 33 -7.06 48.92 22.44
C ALA A 33 -5.80 48.05 22.26
N LYS A 34 -5.04 47.82 23.33
CA LYS A 34 -3.86 46.94 23.31
C LYS A 34 -4.24 45.48 23.04
N ASN A 35 -5.34 45.00 23.61
CA ASN A 35 -5.89 43.67 23.35
C ASN A 35 -6.45 43.53 21.92
N LEU A 36 -7.13 44.55 21.39
CA LEU A 36 -7.59 44.56 20.00
C LEU A 36 -6.41 44.57 19.00
N LYS A 37 -5.33 45.32 19.27
CA LYS A 37 -4.13 45.35 18.42
C LYS A 37 -3.42 43.98 18.40
N LYS A 38 -3.37 43.29 19.54
CA LYS A 38 -2.85 41.92 19.65
C LYS A 38 -3.73 40.91 18.90
N ALA A 39 -5.05 41.01 19.03
CA ALA A 39 -6.01 40.16 18.32
C ALA A 39 -6.00 40.37 16.79
N ARG A 40 -5.80 41.60 16.32
CA ARG A 40 -5.71 41.92 14.89
C ARG A 40 -4.51 41.23 14.23
N ARG A 41 -3.36 41.17 14.92
CA ARG A 41 -2.15 40.48 14.44
C ARG A 41 -2.36 38.97 14.31
N HIS A 42 -3.09 38.35 15.23
CA HIS A 42 -3.45 36.93 15.15
C HIS A 42 -4.45 36.61 14.03
N ARG A 43 -5.41 37.51 13.76
CA ARG A 43 -6.36 37.32 12.65
C ARG A 43 -5.68 37.37 11.28
N PHE A 44 -4.74 38.31 11.07
CA PHE A 44 -3.93 38.34 9.84
C PHE A 44 -3.05 37.09 9.69
N PHE A 45 -2.46 36.60 10.78
CA PHE A 45 -1.66 35.38 10.75
C PHE A 45 -2.50 34.15 10.38
N LEU A 46 -3.70 34.01 10.97
CA LEU A 46 -4.64 32.93 10.62
C LEU A 46 -5.09 33.00 9.16
N THR A 47 -5.45 34.18 8.64
CA THR A 47 -5.86 34.30 7.24
C THR A 47 -4.73 33.96 6.27
N VAL A 48 -3.50 34.40 6.55
CA VAL A 48 -2.33 34.07 5.72
C VAL A 48 -2.02 32.57 5.81
N PHE A 49 -2.12 31.97 7.00
CA PHE A 49 -1.92 30.53 7.20
C PHE A 49 -2.94 29.69 6.41
N PHE A 50 -4.23 30.06 6.43
CA PHE A 50 -5.25 29.37 5.64
C PHE A 50 -5.05 29.53 4.13
N ILE A 51 -4.62 30.71 3.66
CA ILE A 51 -4.28 30.92 2.25
C ILE A 51 -3.08 30.04 1.84
N LEU A 52 -2.05 29.94 2.70
CA LEU A 52 -0.88 29.09 2.45
C LEU A 52 -1.26 27.60 2.41
N LEU A 53 -2.18 27.17 3.28
CA LEU A 53 -2.71 25.81 3.33
C LEU A 53 -3.56 25.47 2.10
N LEU A 54 -4.36 26.42 1.62
CA LEU A 54 -5.12 26.25 0.37
C LEU A 54 -4.19 26.20 -0.85
N LEU A 55 -3.16 27.04 -0.91
CA LEU A 55 -2.15 27.00 -1.97
C LEU A 55 -1.39 25.67 -1.97
N SER A 56 -0.99 25.15 -0.80
CA SER A 56 -0.33 23.84 -0.74
C SER A 56 -1.27 22.73 -1.20
N ALA A 57 -2.54 22.71 -0.77
CA ALA A 57 -3.52 21.73 -1.22
C ALA A 57 -3.74 21.76 -2.75
N VAL A 58 -3.79 22.95 -3.37
CA VAL A 58 -3.89 23.09 -4.83
C VAL A 58 -2.63 22.55 -5.53
N THR A 59 -1.44 22.82 -5.00
CA THR A 59 -0.20 22.23 -5.54
C THR A 59 -0.16 20.71 -5.37
N TYR A 60 -0.68 20.16 -4.27
CA TYR A 60 -0.80 18.72 -4.08
C TYR A 60 -1.76 18.08 -5.09
N LEU A 61 -2.90 18.73 -5.39
CA LEU A 61 -3.82 18.24 -6.41
C LEU A 61 -3.18 18.24 -7.80
N PHE A 62 -2.54 19.34 -8.20
CA PHE A 62 -1.84 19.41 -9.50
C PHE A 62 -0.67 18.42 -9.61
N VAL A 63 0.14 18.27 -8.55
CA VAL A 63 1.24 17.29 -8.52
C VAL A 63 0.71 15.86 -8.55
N SER A 64 -0.39 15.57 -7.84
CA SER A 64 -1.03 14.26 -7.91
C SER A 64 -1.55 13.96 -9.31
N GLU A 65 -2.15 14.94 -10.01
CA GLU A 65 -2.67 14.74 -11.36
C GLU A 65 -1.55 14.48 -12.38
N THR A 66 -0.40 15.16 -12.25
CA THR A 66 0.79 14.87 -13.07
C THR A 66 1.45 13.54 -12.73
N LEU A 67 1.50 13.16 -11.45
CA LEU A 67 2.04 11.86 -11.02
C LEU A 67 1.12 10.69 -11.41
N PHE A 68 -0.20 10.89 -11.42
CA PHE A 68 -1.17 9.86 -11.84
C PHE A 68 -1.12 9.62 -13.37
N LEU A 69 -0.90 10.66 -14.18
CA LEU A 69 -0.76 10.53 -15.63
C LEU A 69 0.58 9.92 -16.08
N GLU A 70 1.64 10.07 -15.28
CA GLU A 70 2.96 9.51 -15.56
C GLU A 70 3.14 8.10 -14.97
N SER A 71 2.44 7.77 -13.87
CA SER A 71 2.40 6.42 -13.28
C SER A 71 1.81 5.37 -14.23
N ASP A 72 0.62 5.61 -14.80
CA ASP A 72 -0.03 4.62 -15.68
C ASP A 72 0.82 4.34 -16.94
N LYS A 73 1.59 5.32 -17.43
CA LYS A 73 2.54 5.11 -18.55
C LYS A 73 3.83 4.42 -18.14
N SER A 74 4.36 4.75 -16.96
CA SER A 74 5.58 4.13 -16.42
C SER A 74 5.35 2.66 -16.10
N ASP A 75 4.19 2.33 -15.54
CA ASP A 75 3.81 0.96 -15.18
C ASP A 75 3.61 0.10 -16.43
N ASP A 76 2.92 0.61 -17.45
CA ASP A 76 2.77 -0.07 -18.74
C ASP A 76 4.12 -0.25 -19.46
N LEU A 77 5.02 0.74 -19.39
CA LEU A 77 6.35 0.65 -19.99
C LEU A 77 7.23 -0.39 -19.27
N GLN A 78 7.15 -0.47 -17.94
CA GLN A 78 7.87 -1.46 -17.14
C GLN A 78 7.35 -2.89 -17.42
N VAL A 79 6.04 -3.08 -17.52
CA VAL A 79 5.45 -4.38 -17.89
C VAL A 79 5.88 -4.81 -19.29
N LEU A 80 5.84 -3.91 -20.27
CA LEU A 80 6.29 -4.20 -21.64
C LEU A 80 7.80 -4.48 -21.72
N GLN A 81 8.60 -3.82 -20.89
CA GLN A 81 10.04 -4.05 -20.84
C GLN A 81 10.36 -5.42 -20.23
N TRP A 82 9.68 -5.78 -19.14
CA TRP A 82 9.79 -7.11 -18.52
C TRP A 82 9.35 -8.23 -19.46
N GLN A 83 8.25 -8.05 -20.21
CA GLN A 83 7.81 -9.01 -21.23
C GLN A 83 8.85 -9.19 -22.34
N ASN A 84 9.47 -8.11 -22.84
CA ASN A 84 10.50 -8.21 -23.87
C ASN A 84 11.75 -8.95 -23.39
N ASP A 85 12.19 -8.70 -22.15
CA ASP A 85 13.35 -9.39 -21.57
C ASP A 85 13.07 -10.88 -21.38
N SER A 86 11.86 -11.24 -20.92
CA SER A 86 11.41 -12.63 -20.81
C SER A 86 11.31 -13.34 -22.17
N LEU A 87 10.73 -12.69 -23.19
CA LEU A 87 10.66 -13.25 -24.54
C LEU A 87 12.06 -13.47 -25.13
N LYS A 88 12.99 -12.54 -24.90
CA LYS A 88 14.37 -12.66 -25.38
C LYS A 88 15.07 -13.87 -24.79
N GLU A 89 14.90 -14.11 -23.48
CA GLU A 89 15.44 -15.29 -22.80
C GLU A 89 14.85 -16.59 -23.37
N VAL A 90 13.54 -16.62 -23.62
CA VAL A 90 12.87 -17.78 -24.22
C VAL A 90 13.39 -18.07 -25.63
N VAL A 91 13.57 -17.04 -26.46
CA VAL A 91 14.12 -17.17 -27.82
C VAL A 91 15.56 -17.69 -27.80
N GLU A 92 16.39 -17.21 -26.87
CA GLU A 92 17.77 -17.67 -26.72
C GLU A 92 17.83 -19.15 -26.33
N LYS A 93 17.03 -19.57 -25.34
CA LYS A 93 16.91 -20.98 -24.94
C LYS A 93 16.36 -21.88 -26.04
N LEU A 94 15.40 -21.40 -26.83
CA LEU A 94 14.88 -22.13 -28.00
C LEU A 94 15.95 -22.29 -29.08
N LYS A 95 16.73 -21.24 -29.33
CA LYS A 95 17.82 -21.27 -30.32
C LYS A 95 18.90 -22.28 -29.92
N ASP A 96 19.26 -22.33 -28.64
CA ASP A 96 20.23 -23.31 -28.12
C ASP A 96 19.71 -24.74 -28.25
N LYS A 97 18.44 -24.98 -27.91
CA LYS A 97 17.79 -26.31 -28.07
C LYS A 97 17.65 -26.76 -29.52
N VAL A 98 17.39 -25.84 -30.46
CA VAL A 98 17.33 -26.16 -31.90
C VAL A 98 18.71 -26.50 -32.43
N SER A 99 19.75 -25.76 -32.01
CA SER A 99 21.13 -26.03 -32.41
C SER A 99 21.63 -27.39 -31.90
N GLU A 100 21.23 -27.79 -30.69
CA GLU A 100 21.54 -29.10 -30.11
C GLU A 100 20.82 -30.25 -30.85
N LYS A 101 19.60 -30.01 -31.34
CA LYS A 101 18.82 -31.00 -32.12
C LYS A 101 19.35 -31.20 -33.54
N GLU A 102 19.87 -30.15 -34.17
CA GLU A 102 20.52 -30.23 -35.50
C GLU A 102 21.86 -30.98 -35.46
N GLN A 103 22.60 -30.93 -34.36
CA GLN A 103 23.87 -31.65 -34.22
C GLN A 103 23.71 -33.15 -33.93
N ASN A 104 22.58 -33.55 -33.32
CA ASN A 104 22.32 -34.95 -32.95
C ASN A 104 21.60 -35.77 -34.04
N THR A 105 21.31 -35.18 -35.21
CA THR A 105 20.74 -35.90 -36.35
C THR A 105 21.77 -36.03 -37.47
N SER A 106 22.74 -36.91 -37.28
CA SER A 106 23.68 -37.31 -38.33
C SER A 106 23.66 -38.83 -38.51
N ILE A 107 23.62 -39.26 -39.78
CA ILE A 107 23.95 -40.57 -40.40
C ILE A 107 22.71 -41.41 -40.86
N PRO A 108 22.70 -42.03 -42.08
CA PRO A 108 23.29 -41.67 -43.38
C PRO A 108 22.30 -41.74 -44.58
N ASN A 109 22.72 -41.16 -45.71
CA ASN A 109 22.08 -41.27 -47.03
C ASN A 109 21.82 -42.72 -47.47
N THR A 110 20.64 -42.98 -48.04
CA THR A 110 20.50 -43.92 -49.18
C THR A 110 19.31 -43.53 -50.08
N ASN A 111 19.67 -43.13 -51.31
CA ASN A 111 18.99 -43.23 -52.61
C ASN A 111 17.65 -42.52 -52.92
N GLU A 112 17.79 -41.66 -53.94
CA GLU A 112 16.87 -41.24 -55.01
C GLU A 112 15.58 -42.07 -55.23
N ASN A 113 14.42 -41.40 -55.33
CA ASN A 113 13.64 -41.24 -56.58
C ASN A 113 12.23 -40.62 -56.36
N ASN A 114 11.95 -39.56 -57.13
CA ASN A 114 10.70 -39.09 -57.74
C ASN A 114 9.30 -39.15 -57.05
N THR A 115 8.69 -37.96 -57.02
CA THR A 115 7.28 -37.60 -57.32
C THR A 115 6.13 -38.14 -56.46
N THR A 116 5.32 -37.22 -55.91
CA THR A 116 3.89 -36.98 -56.20
C THR A 116 3.14 -36.46 -54.97
N TYR A 117 2.28 -35.45 -55.18
CA TYR A 117 1.30 -34.95 -54.22
C TYR A 117 0.44 -36.07 -53.60
N SER A 118 0.29 -36.09 -52.28
CA SER A 118 -0.91 -36.65 -51.64
C SER A 118 -1.12 -35.98 -50.29
N SER A 119 -2.27 -35.33 -50.15
CA SER A 119 -2.88 -35.05 -48.85
C SER A 119 -3.07 -36.37 -48.12
N ASP A 120 -2.68 -36.45 -46.86
CA ASP A 120 -3.30 -37.39 -45.94
C ASP A 120 -3.18 -36.93 -44.48
N ASP A 121 -4.34 -36.88 -43.84
CA ASP A 121 -4.56 -36.79 -42.41
C ASP A 121 -3.65 -37.80 -41.69
N SER A 122 -2.67 -37.33 -40.93
CA SER A 122 -2.10 -38.11 -39.85
C SER A 122 -2.66 -37.57 -38.54
N ILE A 123 -3.62 -38.34 -38.03
CA ILE A 123 -4.15 -38.26 -36.67
C ILE A 123 -2.94 -38.35 -35.73
N LEU A 124 -2.53 -37.21 -35.18
CA LEU A 124 -1.57 -37.13 -34.09
C LEU A 124 -2.24 -37.68 -32.84
N THR A 125 -1.74 -38.82 -32.38
CA THR A 125 -2.22 -39.55 -31.21
C THR A 125 -2.07 -38.73 -29.92
N GLU A 126 -3.08 -38.83 -29.05
CA GLU A 126 -3.18 -38.14 -27.75
C GLU A 126 -1.95 -38.32 -26.84
N GLU A 127 -1.17 -39.39 -27.00
CA GLU A 127 0.01 -39.67 -26.17
C GLU A 127 1.18 -38.70 -26.38
N GLU A 128 1.32 -38.12 -27.59
CA GLU A 128 2.41 -37.16 -27.86
C GLU A 128 2.10 -35.77 -27.28
N ASN A 129 0.81 -35.43 -27.12
CA ASN A 129 0.37 -34.21 -26.44
C ASN A 129 0.56 -34.28 -24.91
N VAL A 130 0.44 -35.48 -24.31
CA VAL A 130 0.67 -35.67 -22.86
C VAL A 130 2.15 -35.52 -22.51
N ALA A 131 3.06 -35.98 -23.37
CA ALA A 131 4.50 -35.84 -23.15
C ALA A 131 4.99 -34.38 -23.28
N ILE A 132 4.36 -33.57 -24.14
CA ILE A 132 4.70 -32.15 -24.28
C ILE A 132 4.16 -31.33 -23.09
N LEU A 133 3.03 -31.72 -22.50
CA LEU A 133 2.47 -31.08 -21.30
C LEU A 133 3.31 -31.34 -20.04
N ASP A 134 3.85 -32.56 -19.87
CA ASP A 134 4.75 -32.89 -18.75
C ASP A 134 6.16 -32.25 -18.89
N LEU A 135 6.58 -31.88 -20.10
CA LEU A 135 7.87 -31.22 -20.35
C LEU A 135 7.84 -29.68 -20.17
N ILE A 136 6.67 -29.10 -19.90
CA ILE A 136 6.47 -27.68 -19.55
C ILE A 136 6.05 -27.55 -18.07
N GLU A 137 6.33 -28.54 -17.22
CA GLU A 137 6.54 -28.24 -15.81
C GLU A 137 7.89 -27.52 -15.68
N GLU A 138 7.89 -26.21 -15.97
CA GLU A 138 8.85 -25.31 -15.35
C GLU A 138 8.89 -25.64 -13.85
N ASP A 139 10.08 -25.75 -13.25
CA ASP A 139 10.24 -25.81 -11.80
C ASP A 139 9.82 -24.45 -11.22
N ILE A 140 8.50 -24.19 -11.23
CA ILE A 140 7.89 -22.95 -10.79
C ILE A 140 8.10 -22.88 -9.28
N ARG A 141 9.11 -22.12 -8.87
CA ARG A 141 9.32 -21.82 -7.46
C ARG A 141 8.21 -20.89 -6.99
N TYR A 142 7.39 -21.41 -6.08
CA TYR A 142 6.32 -20.67 -5.45
C TYR A 142 6.80 -20.11 -4.10
N ASP A 143 6.80 -18.79 -3.99
CA ASP A 143 7.04 -18.09 -2.74
C ASP A 143 5.73 -17.94 -1.96
N ARG A 144 5.80 -18.17 -0.64
CA ARG A 144 4.69 -17.87 0.28
C ARG A 144 4.97 -16.57 1.00
N LYS A 145 4.08 -15.60 0.82
CA LYS A 145 4.20 -14.26 1.41
C LYS A 145 2.96 -13.91 2.20
N TYR A 146 3.13 -13.24 3.33
CA TYR A 146 2.02 -12.68 4.10
C TYR A 146 1.74 -11.27 3.59
N ALA A 147 0.46 -10.93 3.48
CA ALA A 147 0.07 -9.61 3.01
C ALA A 147 -1.29 -9.19 3.54
N TYR A 148 -1.48 -7.87 3.65
CA TYR A 148 -2.80 -7.26 3.67
C TYR A 148 -3.24 -7.03 2.24
N VAL A 149 -4.37 -7.61 1.85
CA VAL A 149 -4.98 -7.34 0.54
C VAL A 149 -5.91 -6.16 0.68
N LYS A 150 -5.56 -5.03 0.08
CA LYS A 150 -6.32 -3.77 0.16
C LYS A 150 -7.49 -3.74 -0.81
N ASN A 151 -7.25 -4.23 -2.02
CA ASN A 151 -8.22 -4.13 -3.10
C ASN A 151 -8.06 -5.27 -4.10
N VAL A 152 -9.13 -5.53 -4.85
CA VAL A 152 -9.14 -6.38 -6.03
C VAL A 152 -9.87 -5.67 -7.16
N ARG A 153 -9.29 -5.68 -8.35
CA ARG A 153 -9.83 -5.00 -9.53
C ARG A 153 -9.62 -5.84 -10.78
N GLN A 154 -10.45 -5.63 -11.79
CA GLN A 154 -10.30 -6.24 -13.10
C GLN A 154 -9.97 -5.17 -14.14
N ARG A 155 -8.97 -5.42 -14.98
CA ARG A 155 -8.58 -4.56 -16.11
C ARG A 155 -8.31 -5.48 -17.31
N ASN A 156 -8.93 -5.19 -18.46
CA ASN A 156 -8.74 -5.96 -19.70
C ASN A 156 -8.95 -7.48 -19.52
N ASN A 157 -9.97 -7.87 -18.77
CA ASN A 157 -10.30 -9.27 -18.44
C ASN A 157 -9.30 -9.98 -17.50
N VAL A 158 -8.23 -9.32 -17.07
CA VAL A 158 -7.25 -9.82 -16.09
C VAL A 158 -7.56 -9.27 -14.71
N ASN A 159 -7.43 -10.13 -13.69
CA ASN A 159 -7.70 -9.77 -12.30
C ASN A 159 -6.40 -9.38 -11.60
N PHE A 160 -6.44 -8.31 -10.81
CA PHE A 160 -5.30 -7.80 -10.05
C PHE A 160 -5.67 -7.60 -8.59
N ILE A 161 -4.69 -7.78 -7.70
CA ILE A 161 -4.80 -7.45 -6.29
C ILE A 161 -3.77 -6.40 -5.89
N GLU A 162 -4.20 -5.48 -5.03
CA GLU A 162 -3.33 -4.49 -4.39
C GLU A 162 -3.00 -4.99 -2.98
N VAL A 163 -1.71 -5.13 -2.68
CA VAL A 163 -1.25 -5.78 -1.45
C VAL A 163 -0.13 -5.00 -0.78
N ASP A 164 -0.15 -4.98 0.55
CA ASP A 164 1.00 -4.59 1.36
C ASP A 164 1.60 -5.86 1.95
N PHE A 165 2.86 -6.16 1.62
CA PHE A 165 3.54 -7.30 2.20
C PHE A 165 3.88 -7.04 3.67
N ILE A 166 3.70 -8.06 4.49
CA ILE A 166 3.99 -8.01 5.92
C ILE A 166 4.84 -9.21 6.33
N GLU A 167 5.51 -9.05 7.46
CA GLU A 167 6.15 -10.15 8.15
C GLU A 167 5.26 -10.58 9.31
N PHE A 168 4.91 -11.86 9.33
CA PHE A 168 4.06 -12.45 10.36
C PHE A 168 4.90 -13.39 11.24
N TYR A 169 4.89 -13.13 12.54
CA TYR A 169 5.64 -13.90 13.53
C TYR A 169 4.72 -14.44 14.61
N GLU A 170 5.03 -15.64 15.12
CA GLU A 170 4.29 -16.28 16.20
C GLU A 170 5.21 -16.69 17.36
N GLY A 171 4.64 -16.79 18.56
CA GLY A 171 5.30 -17.33 19.74
C GLY A 171 6.56 -16.55 20.13
N LYS A 172 7.64 -17.29 20.42
CA LYS A 172 8.92 -16.68 20.83
C LYS A 172 9.51 -15.74 19.78
N LYS A 173 9.33 -16.04 18.49
CA LYS A 173 9.82 -15.18 17.40
C LYS A 173 9.06 -13.86 17.35
N ALA A 174 7.77 -13.89 17.64
CA ALA A 174 6.95 -12.68 17.75
C ALA A 174 7.46 -11.77 18.86
N VAL A 175 7.69 -12.33 20.06
CA VAL A 175 8.20 -11.56 21.20
C VAL A 175 9.58 -10.97 20.89
N LEU A 176 10.50 -11.78 20.35
CA LEU A 176 11.84 -11.31 19.98
C LEU A 176 11.76 -10.14 18.99
N LYS A 177 10.96 -10.27 17.92
CA LYS A 177 10.82 -9.22 16.92
C LYS A 177 10.16 -7.96 17.50
N ALA A 178 9.13 -8.11 18.33
CA ALA A 178 8.49 -6.99 19.00
C ALA A 178 9.45 -6.28 19.98
N THR A 179 10.34 -7.02 20.65
CA THR A 179 11.39 -6.44 21.51
C THR A 179 12.41 -5.67 20.68
N GLU A 180 12.85 -6.19 19.52
CA GLU A 180 13.74 -5.48 18.59
C GLU A 180 13.12 -4.16 18.10
N MET A 181 11.79 -4.12 17.94
CA MET A 181 11.05 -2.94 17.50
C MET A 181 10.61 -2.02 18.65
N GLU A 182 10.98 -2.33 19.89
CA GLU A 182 10.56 -1.59 21.10
C GLU A 182 9.02 -1.55 21.31
N GLU A 183 8.30 -2.52 20.75
CA GLU A 183 6.83 -2.63 20.81
C GLU A 183 6.36 -3.78 21.73
N ALA A 184 7.28 -4.61 22.23
CA ALA A 184 6.96 -5.64 23.20
C ALA A 184 6.61 -5.03 24.57
N GLU A 185 5.57 -5.57 25.21
CA GLU A 185 5.28 -5.24 26.59
C GLU A 185 6.29 -5.89 27.52
N TYR A 186 6.52 -5.27 28.68
CA TYR A 186 7.44 -5.81 29.67
C TYR A 186 6.93 -5.65 31.10
N GLU A 187 7.33 -6.58 31.95
CA GLU A 187 7.16 -6.52 33.39
C GLU A 187 8.53 -6.70 34.07
N ILE A 188 8.75 -5.96 35.16
CA ILE A 188 9.96 -6.11 35.98
C ILE A 188 9.64 -7.10 37.10
N ASP A 189 10.39 -8.19 37.18
CA ASP A 189 10.20 -9.21 38.19
C ASP A 189 10.68 -8.76 39.58
N LYS A 190 10.49 -9.62 40.60
CA LYS A 190 10.91 -9.34 41.99
C LYS A 190 12.43 -9.28 42.18
N ASN A 191 13.20 -9.81 41.22
CA ASN A 191 14.66 -9.79 41.20
C ASN A 191 15.21 -8.64 40.35
N ASN A 192 14.35 -7.76 39.84
CA ASN A 192 14.68 -6.64 38.96
C ASN A 192 15.11 -7.05 37.53
N ASP A 193 14.65 -8.21 37.06
CA ASP A 193 14.81 -8.69 35.68
C ASP A 193 13.62 -8.27 34.81
N THR A 194 13.87 -7.95 33.54
CA THR A 194 12.83 -7.54 32.58
C THR A 194 12.30 -8.75 31.80
N LEU A 195 11.01 -9.04 31.93
CA LEU A 195 10.31 -10.06 31.16
C LEU A 195 9.50 -9.42 30.03
N PHE A 196 9.81 -9.76 28.78
CA PHE A 196 9.04 -9.29 27.62
C PHE A 196 7.95 -10.28 27.21
N PHE A 197 6.79 -9.77 26.80
CA PHE A 197 5.66 -10.58 26.35
C PHE A 197 4.75 -9.86 25.34
N LEU A 198 3.86 -10.63 24.70
CA LEU A 198 2.81 -10.17 23.80
C LEU A 198 1.48 -10.83 24.18
N PHE A 199 0.42 -10.03 24.36
CA PHE A 199 -0.90 -10.57 24.73
C PHE A 199 -1.52 -11.47 23.67
N LYS A 200 -1.25 -11.22 22.39
CA LYS A 200 -1.87 -11.94 21.27
C LYS A 200 -1.03 -13.10 20.75
N ASN A 201 0.13 -13.40 21.35
CA ASN A 201 1.03 -14.49 20.95
C ASN A 201 1.49 -14.47 19.46
N TYR A 202 1.21 -13.39 18.73
CA TYR A 202 1.66 -13.11 17.38
C TYR A 202 2.06 -11.64 17.26
N TYR A 203 2.91 -11.35 16.28
CA TYR A 203 3.37 -9.99 15.94
C TYR A 203 3.37 -9.83 14.42
N ILE A 204 2.85 -8.69 13.95
CA ILE A 204 2.84 -8.33 12.54
C ILE A 204 3.72 -7.10 12.38
N HIS A 205 4.79 -7.25 11.62
CA HIS A 205 5.63 -6.14 11.23
C HIS A 205 5.31 -5.76 9.78
N ASN A 206 5.12 -4.47 9.52
CA ASN A 206 4.97 -3.94 8.18
C ASN A 206 6.17 -3.04 7.85
N PRO A 207 7.25 -3.59 7.28
CA PRO A 207 8.47 -2.82 7.05
C PRO A 207 8.31 -1.79 5.91
N GLU A 208 7.40 -2.04 4.96
CA GLU A 208 7.22 -1.22 3.77
C GLU A 208 5.74 -0.93 3.54
N LEU A 209 5.34 0.35 3.64
CA LEU A 209 3.99 0.81 3.30
C LEU A 209 3.75 0.90 1.78
N ASN A 210 4.58 0.25 0.98
CA ASN A 210 4.50 0.27 -0.47
C ASN A 210 3.49 -0.76 -0.95
N THR A 211 2.39 -0.28 -1.51
CA THR A 211 1.39 -1.15 -2.12
C THR A 211 1.89 -1.69 -3.45
N VAL A 212 1.92 -3.01 -3.56
CA VAL A 212 2.30 -3.73 -4.77
C VAL A 212 1.05 -4.24 -5.47
N ILE A 213 1.02 -4.13 -6.80
CA ILE A 213 -0.04 -4.70 -7.62
C ILE A 213 0.46 -6.04 -8.16
N LEU A 214 -0.31 -7.10 -7.95
CA LEU A 214 -0.02 -8.44 -8.44
C LEU A 214 -1.13 -8.93 -9.35
N GLU A 215 -0.76 -9.69 -10.38
CA GLU A 215 -1.70 -10.37 -11.25
C GLU A 215 -2.24 -11.64 -10.58
N LEU A 216 -3.53 -11.93 -10.74
CA LEU A 216 -4.13 -13.19 -10.34
C LEU A 216 -4.17 -14.15 -11.53
N SER A 217 -3.71 -15.37 -11.31
CA SER A 217 -3.90 -16.46 -12.26
C SER A 217 -5.39 -16.66 -12.55
N GLU A 218 -5.73 -16.98 -13.80
CA GLU A 218 -7.10 -17.32 -14.20
C GLU A 218 -7.72 -18.43 -13.33
N ASN A 219 -6.88 -19.36 -12.86
CA ASN A 219 -7.24 -20.50 -12.03
C ASN A 219 -6.84 -20.31 -10.55
N VAL A 220 -6.78 -19.07 -10.07
CA VAL A 220 -6.39 -18.77 -8.68
C VAL A 220 -7.23 -19.55 -7.68
N ARG A 221 -6.55 -20.27 -6.78
CA ARG A 221 -7.19 -21.04 -5.72
C ARG A 221 -7.40 -20.15 -4.49
N VAL A 222 -8.64 -19.82 -4.19
CA VAL A 222 -8.97 -19.03 -3.00
C VAL A 222 -9.57 -19.93 -1.93
N ASN A 223 -8.77 -20.26 -0.92
CA ASN A 223 -9.21 -21.07 0.20
C ASN A 223 -9.68 -20.16 1.34
N MET A 224 -10.98 -19.94 1.38
CA MET A 224 -11.67 -19.15 2.40
C MET A 224 -12.82 -19.99 2.95
N MET A 225 -13.09 -19.91 4.26
CA MET A 225 -14.11 -20.71 4.95
C MET A 225 -15.53 -20.60 4.34
N ASN A 226 -15.79 -19.67 3.41
CA ASN A 226 -17.11 -19.39 2.84
C ASN A 226 -17.21 -19.45 1.30
N GLN A 227 -16.22 -19.97 0.55
CA GLN A 227 -16.37 -20.05 -0.90
C GLN A 227 -17.18 -21.28 -1.36
N SER A 228 -18.32 -21.01 -2.01
CA SER A 228 -19.04 -21.97 -2.83
C SER A 228 -18.21 -22.37 -4.06
N LYS A 229 -18.35 -23.62 -4.52
CA LYS A 229 -17.63 -24.32 -5.61
C LYS A 229 -17.48 -23.62 -6.98
N ASN A 230 -17.91 -22.37 -7.15
CA ASN A 230 -17.98 -21.68 -8.44
C ASN A 230 -17.00 -20.49 -8.50
N GLY A 231 -15.72 -20.77 -8.73
CA GLY A 231 -14.72 -19.80 -9.20
C GLY A 231 -14.42 -18.59 -8.31
N PHE A 232 -13.48 -17.75 -8.77
CA PHE A 232 -13.11 -16.51 -8.11
C PHE A 232 -14.11 -15.39 -8.43
N SER A 233 -14.89 -14.96 -7.44
CA SER A 233 -15.77 -13.78 -7.57
C SER A 233 -15.12 -12.56 -6.93
N ILE A 234 -14.81 -11.55 -7.74
CA ILE A 234 -14.24 -10.26 -7.27
C ILE A 234 -15.10 -9.66 -6.17
N ARG A 235 -16.42 -9.61 -6.35
CA ARG A 235 -17.33 -8.98 -5.39
C ARG A 235 -17.37 -9.73 -4.06
N ALA A 236 -17.36 -11.06 -4.08
CA ALA A 236 -17.30 -11.86 -2.86
C ALA A 236 -15.95 -11.68 -2.15
N PHE A 237 -14.86 -11.61 -2.92
CA PHE A 237 -13.53 -11.39 -2.37
C PHE A 237 -13.39 -9.98 -1.77
N GLN A 238 -13.95 -8.95 -2.39
CA GLN A 238 -14.02 -7.59 -1.86
C GLN A 238 -14.69 -7.54 -0.48
N GLU A 239 -15.79 -8.27 -0.26
CA GLU A 239 -16.42 -8.35 1.06
C GLU A 239 -15.52 -8.99 2.12
N ILE A 240 -14.72 -10.00 1.74
CA ILE A 240 -13.84 -10.70 2.67
C ILE A 240 -12.64 -9.83 3.08
N ILE A 241 -12.13 -9.02 2.15
CA ILE A 241 -10.97 -8.15 2.42
C ILE A 241 -11.33 -6.86 3.15
N LYS A 242 -12.62 -6.49 3.28
CA LYS A 242 -13.06 -5.26 3.98
C LYS A 242 -12.54 -5.14 5.41
N ASP A 243 -12.45 -6.27 6.10
CA ASP A 243 -11.97 -6.31 7.49
C ASP A 243 -10.43 -6.35 7.58
N ASN A 244 -9.73 -6.13 6.46
CA ASN A 244 -8.27 -6.21 6.32
C ASN A 244 -7.66 -7.48 6.96
N PRO A 245 -8.17 -8.69 6.65
CA PRO A 245 -7.58 -9.90 7.17
C PRO A 245 -6.16 -10.10 6.62
N VAL A 246 -5.29 -10.71 7.42
CA VAL A 246 -4.01 -11.20 6.92
C VAL A 246 -4.24 -12.37 5.99
N MET A 247 -3.62 -12.30 4.82
CA MET A 247 -3.66 -13.35 3.80
C MET A 247 -2.27 -13.93 3.58
N ILE A 248 -2.24 -15.22 3.24
CA ILE A 248 -1.06 -15.90 2.70
C ILE A 248 -1.25 -16.01 1.19
N LEU A 249 -0.33 -15.42 0.45
CA LEU A 249 -0.28 -15.45 -1.01
C LEU A 249 0.76 -16.48 -1.44
N THR A 250 0.41 -17.31 -2.42
CA THR A 250 1.36 -18.16 -3.15
C THR A 250 1.65 -17.50 -4.48
N VAL A 251 2.86 -16.97 -4.63
CA VAL A 251 3.28 -16.10 -5.73
C VAL A 251 4.43 -16.73 -6.50
N SER A 252 4.41 -16.64 -7.82
CA SER A 252 5.57 -16.91 -8.65
C SER A 252 5.61 -15.92 -9.80
N ASN A 253 6.79 -15.34 -10.09
CA ASN A 253 6.99 -14.36 -11.17
C ASN A 253 5.95 -13.22 -11.18
N GLY A 254 5.55 -12.72 -10.00
CA GLY A 254 4.56 -11.64 -9.88
C GLY A 254 3.09 -12.07 -10.03
N ILE A 255 2.83 -13.35 -10.30
CA ILE A 255 1.49 -13.94 -10.46
C ILE A 255 1.10 -14.69 -9.19
N VAL A 256 -0.14 -14.45 -8.74
CA VAL A 256 -0.73 -15.08 -7.55
C VAL A 256 -1.56 -16.29 -7.98
N TYR A 257 -1.16 -17.46 -7.48
CA TYR A 257 -1.78 -18.74 -7.81
C TYR A 257 -2.70 -19.25 -6.71
N ALA A 258 -2.48 -18.84 -5.47
CA ALA A 258 -3.37 -19.17 -4.37
C ALA A 258 -3.41 -18.07 -3.31
N ILE A 259 -4.58 -17.93 -2.70
CA ILE A 259 -4.86 -17.02 -1.58
C ILE A 259 -5.50 -17.83 -0.46
N LYS A 260 -4.92 -17.74 0.73
CA LYS A 260 -5.48 -18.36 1.93
C LYS A 260 -5.60 -17.31 3.03
N LYS A 261 -6.70 -17.30 3.76
CA LYS A 261 -6.81 -16.48 4.98
C LYS A 261 -5.88 -17.05 6.07
N GLN A 262 -5.10 -16.17 6.71
CA GLN A 262 -4.36 -16.53 7.93
C GLN A 262 -5.32 -16.48 9.12
N ASP A 263 -5.44 -17.61 9.83
CA ASP A 263 -6.16 -17.65 11.09
C ASP A 263 -5.24 -17.10 12.19
N MET A 264 -5.76 -16.15 12.98
CA MET A 264 -5.03 -15.64 14.13
C MET A 264 -5.18 -16.61 15.30
N PRO A 265 -4.10 -16.90 16.05
CA PRO A 265 -4.14 -17.79 17.21
C PRO A 265 -4.95 -17.22 18.39
#